data_AF-A0A924L6Z4-F1
#
_entry.id   AF-A0A924L6Z4-F1
#
_cell.length_a   1.000
_cell.length_b   1.000
_cell.length_c   1.000
_cell.angle_alpha   90.00
_cell.angle_beta   90.00
_cell.angle_gamma   90.00
#
_symmetry.space_group_name_H-M   'P 1'
#
loop_
_entity.id
_entity.type
_entity.pdbx_description
1 polymer ?
#
loop_
_entity_poly.entity_id
_entity_poly.type
_entity_poly.pdbx_seq_one_letter_code
_entity_poly.pdbx_strand_id
1 'polypeptide(L)'
;HAPDYLDQFDLVTADAMKVDSLPGPEPTALVANLPYNVSVPVLLHFFERFGSIRTGLVMVQAEVAHRLAAGPGSKTYGVPSVKAAWYAELRLAGSVGRNVFWPMPNVESSLVSWTRRPSPGDETQRLRTFAIVDAAFAQRRKTLRAALSVLAGSGAAAEEALVAAGISPQARGEQLGVEEFFRLGHFLKPV
;
A
#
# COMPACT_ATOMS: atom_id res chain seq x y z
N HIS A 1 14.99 13.08 -26.75
CA HIS A 1 15.20 14.48 -26.37
C HIS A 1 13.93 15.25 -26.74
N ALA A 2 13.34 16.03 -25.83
CA ALA A 2 12.03 16.65 -26.03
C ALA A 2 12.09 18.15 -25.61
N PRO A 3 12.77 19.00 -26.40
CA PRO A 3 13.11 20.38 -26.00
C PRO A 3 11.88 21.30 -25.90
N ASP A 4 10.81 21.00 -26.63
CA ASP A 4 9.57 21.80 -26.65
C ASP A 4 8.78 21.74 -25.32
N TYR A 5 9.21 20.88 -24.38
CA TYR A 5 8.58 20.70 -23.07
C TYR A 5 9.40 21.28 -21.91
N LEU A 6 10.47 22.05 -22.20
CA LEU A 6 11.31 22.64 -21.13
C LEU A 6 10.50 23.57 -20.23
N ASP A 7 9.55 24.34 -20.78
CA ASP A 7 8.67 25.22 -20.02
C ASP A 7 7.55 24.47 -19.27
N GLN A 8 7.46 23.14 -19.47
CA GLN A 8 6.52 22.23 -18.80
C GLN A 8 7.23 21.34 -17.76
N PHE A 9 8.46 21.69 -17.40
CA PHE A 9 9.26 20.96 -16.42
C PHE A 9 9.50 21.81 -15.18
N ASP A 10 9.01 21.31 -14.05
CA ASP A 10 9.33 21.82 -12.73
C ASP A 10 10.22 20.82 -11.98
N LEU A 11 11.27 21.33 -11.33
CA LEU A 11 12.13 20.56 -10.45
C LEU A 11 11.82 20.89 -8.98
N VAL A 12 11.36 19.90 -8.23
CA VAL A 12 11.18 20.01 -6.78
C VAL A 12 12.36 19.36 -6.07
N THR A 13 13.23 20.18 -5.48
CA THR A 13 14.40 19.70 -4.72
C THR A 13 14.01 19.46 -3.27
N ALA A 14 13.43 18.29 -3.00
CA ALA A 14 13.00 17.88 -1.66
C ALA A 14 13.14 16.36 -1.45
N ASP A 15 13.12 15.94 -0.19
CA ASP A 15 12.90 14.54 0.16
C ASP A 15 11.47 14.16 -0.25
N ALA A 16 11.32 13.12 -1.09
CA ALA A 16 10.02 12.67 -1.60
C ALA A 16 9.03 12.33 -0.48
N MET A 17 9.51 11.90 0.70
CA MET A 17 8.65 11.64 1.86
C MET A 17 8.12 12.90 2.54
N LYS A 18 8.66 14.07 2.20
CA LYS A 18 8.28 15.38 2.77
C LYS A 18 7.54 16.26 1.78
N VAL A 19 7.37 15.81 0.54
CA VAL A 19 6.65 16.57 -0.49
C VAL A 19 5.16 16.55 -0.18
N ASP A 20 4.60 17.71 0.11
CA ASP A 20 3.18 17.90 0.42
C ASP A 20 2.44 18.73 -0.65
N SER A 21 3.16 19.30 -1.60
CA SER A 21 2.60 20.12 -2.66
C SER A 21 3.52 20.04 -3.87
N LEU A 22 2.94 20.24 -5.05
CA LEU A 22 3.66 20.25 -6.31
C LEU A 22 3.30 21.54 -7.05
N PRO A 23 4.27 22.14 -7.77
CA PRO A 23 4.00 23.28 -8.61
C PRO A 23 3.09 22.89 -9.78
N GLY A 24 2.43 23.90 -10.36
CA GLY A 24 1.58 23.72 -11.52
C GLY A 24 0.21 23.08 -11.18
N PRO A 25 -0.48 22.55 -12.20
CA PRO A 25 -1.77 21.89 -12.01
C PRO A 25 -1.61 20.58 -11.21
N GLU A 26 -2.69 20.14 -10.56
CA GLU A 26 -2.67 18.87 -9.83
C GLU A 26 -2.30 17.69 -10.77
N PRO A 27 -1.35 16.83 -10.37
CA PRO A 27 -0.92 15.73 -11.22
C PRO A 27 -2.01 14.67 -11.34
N THR A 28 -2.16 14.11 -12.54
CA THR A 28 -3.12 13.03 -12.81
C THR A 28 -2.47 11.66 -12.95
N ALA A 29 -1.15 11.60 -13.13
CA ALA A 29 -0.37 10.39 -13.29
C ALA A 29 0.96 10.44 -12.52
N LEU A 30 1.44 9.29 -12.03
CA LEU A 30 2.77 9.12 -11.45
C LEU A 30 3.58 8.11 -12.26
N VAL A 31 4.70 8.55 -12.82
CA VAL A 31 5.69 7.66 -13.45
C VAL A 31 7.02 7.87 -12.75
N ALA A 32 7.59 6.81 -12.20
CA ALA A 32 8.83 6.94 -11.42
C ALA A 32 9.67 5.67 -11.42
N ASN A 33 10.98 5.84 -11.36
CA ASN A 33 11.90 4.81 -10.89
C ASN A 33 12.17 5.06 -9.41
N LEU A 34 11.58 4.26 -8.52
CA LEU A 34 11.62 4.53 -7.08
C LEU A 34 12.89 3.94 -6.44
N PRO A 35 13.54 4.68 -5.50
CA PRO A 35 14.67 4.14 -4.75
C PRO A 35 14.26 2.94 -3.92
N TYR A 36 15.08 1.88 -3.96
CA TYR A 36 14.72 0.57 -3.42
C TYR A 36 14.43 0.55 -1.91
N ASN A 37 15.17 1.34 -1.13
CA ASN A 37 15.05 1.40 0.32
C ASN A 37 13.79 2.12 0.82
N VAL A 38 13.16 2.94 -0.02
CA VAL A 38 12.00 3.78 0.37
C VAL A 38 10.83 3.69 -0.61
N SER A 39 10.86 2.73 -1.54
CA SER A 39 9.85 2.62 -2.61
C SER A 39 8.41 2.55 -2.09
N VAL A 40 8.15 1.68 -1.10
CA VAL A 40 6.80 1.50 -0.54
C VAL A 40 6.34 2.73 0.24
N PRO A 41 7.13 3.27 1.20
CA PRO A 41 6.77 4.51 1.89
C PRO A 41 6.46 5.66 0.94
N VAL A 42 7.30 5.88 -0.09
CA VAL A 42 7.10 6.97 -1.06
C VAL A 42 5.80 6.76 -1.84
N LEU A 43 5.54 5.55 -2.32
CA LEU A 43 4.31 5.26 -3.07
C LEU A 43 3.05 5.49 -2.20
N LEU A 44 3.06 5.00 -0.95
CA LEU A 44 1.92 5.20 -0.04
C LEU A 44 1.75 6.67 0.35
N HIS A 45 2.83 7.41 0.55
CA HIS A 45 2.82 8.85 0.80
C HIS A 45 2.17 9.61 -0.35
N PHE A 46 2.55 9.29 -1.59
CA PHE A 46 1.96 9.91 -2.78
C PHE A 46 0.48 9.54 -2.96
N PHE A 47 0.11 8.30 -2.66
CA PHE A 47 -1.31 7.93 -2.65
C PHE A 47 -2.13 8.68 -1.60
N GLU A 48 -1.55 8.93 -0.44
CA GLU A 48 -2.21 9.66 0.64
C GLU A 48 -2.34 11.15 0.30
N ARG A 49 -1.27 11.76 -0.21
CA ARG A 49 -1.21 13.20 -0.39
C ARG A 49 -1.86 13.70 -1.67
N PHE A 50 -1.78 12.92 -2.76
CA PHE A 50 -2.21 13.36 -4.09
C PHE A 50 -3.37 12.50 -4.59
N GLY A 51 -4.58 12.86 -4.14
CA GLY A 51 -5.83 12.21 -4.55
C GLY A 51 -6.16 12.38 -6.04
N SER A 52 -5.60 13.39 -6.68
CA SER A 52 -5.71 13.70 -8.11
C SER A 52 -5.00 12.67 -9.01
N ILE A 53 -3.96 12.00 -8.51
CA ILE A 53 -3.24 10.99 -9.29
C ILE A 53 -4.13 9.75 -9.44
N ARG A 54 -4.58 9.49 -10.67
CA ARG A 54 -5.53 8.41 -10.99
C ARG A 54 -4.85 7.15 -11.54
N THR A 55 -3.66 7.28 -12.08
CA THR A 55 -2.92 6.17 -12.67
C THR A 55 -1.42 6.29 -12.39
N GLY A 56 -0.70 5.20 -12.47
CA GLY A 56 0.74 5.28 -12.42
C GLY A 56 1.44 4.02 -12.90
N LEU A 57 2.72 4.19 -13.15
CA LEU A 57 3.66 3.15 -13.53
C LEU A 57 4.97 3.41 -12.80
N VAL A 58 5.27 2.58 -11.81
CA VAL A 58 6.49 2.71 -11.01
C VAL A 58 7.38 1.51 -11.20
N MET A 59 8.69 1.76 -11.26
CA MET A 59 9.69 0.72 -11.18
C MET A 59 10.19 0.61 -9.74
N VAL A 60 10.25 -0.62 -9.26
CA VAL A 60 10.75 -0.98 -7.92
C VAL A 60 11.56 -2.28 -8.01
N GLN A 61 12.18 -2.72 -6.91
CA GLN A 61 12.75 -4.07 -6.85
C GLN A 61 11.68 -5.12 -7.14
N ALA A 62 12.06 -6.20 -7.84
CA ALA A 62 11.13 -7.24 -8.22
C ALA A 62 10.34 -7.79 -7.02
N GLU A 63 10.99 -8.07 -5.89
CA GLU A 63 10.32 -8.60 -4.68
C GLU A 63 9.27 -7.63 -4.12
N VAL A 64 9.55 -6.32 -4.16
CA VAL A 64 8.61 -5.27 -3.77
C VAL A 64 7.44 -5.19 -4.74
N ALA A 65 7.68 -5.28 -6.05
CA ALA A 65 6.61 -5.29 -7.06
C ALA A 65 5.64 -6.46 -6.84
N HIS A 66 6.19 -7.66 -6.63
CA HIS A 66 5.40 -8.87 -6.35
C HIS A 66 4.62 -8.76 -5.04
N ARG A 67 5.19 -8.10 -4.02
CA ARG A 67 4.49 -7.84 -2.76
C ARG A 67 3.36 -6.84 -2.95
N LEU A 68 3.58 -5.74 -3.66
CA LEU A 68 2.54 -4.72 -3.91
C LEU A 68 1.35 -5.27 -4.70
N ALA A 69 1.62 -6.14 -5.69
CA ALA A 69 0.59 -6.76 -6.53
C ALA A 69 0.02 -8.08 -5.94
N ALA A 70 0.47 -8.50 -4.74
CA ALA A 70 0.00 -9.74 -4.14
C ALA A 70 -1.45 -9.61 -3.65
N GLY A 71 -2.24 -10.67 -3.85
CA GLY A 71 -3.57 -10.82 -3.25
C GLY A 71 -3.56 -11.64 -1.95
N PRO A 72 -4.66 -11.62 -1.18
CA PRO A 72 -4.81 -12.41 0.04
C PRO A 72 -4.54 -13.91 -0.17
N GLY A 73 -4.02 -14.57 0.86
CA GLY A 73 -3.65 -15.99 0.84
C GLY A 73 -2.28 -16.29 0.20
N SER A 74 -1.67 -15.33 -0.49
CA SER A 74 -0.33 -15.49 -1.06
C SER A 74 0.77 -15.42 0.01
N LYS A 75 1.87 -16.17 -0.19
CA LYS A 75 3.09 -16.07 0.63
C LYS A 75 3.71 -14.67 0.59
N THR A 76 3.60 -13.97 -0.54
CA THR A 76 4.15 -12.61 -0.73
C THR A 76 3.22 -11.52 -0.19
N TYR A 77 1.98 -11.85 0.19
CA TYR A 77 1.01 -10.90 0.71
C TYR A 77 1.45 -10.33 2.07
N GLY A 78 1.24 -9.03 2.27
CA GLY A 78 1.66 -8.33 3.49
C GLY A 78 1.01 -6.97 3.65
N VAL A 79 1.47 -6.24 4.68
CA VAL A 79 1.03 -4.86 4.97
C VAL A 79 1.08 -3.94 3.74
N PRO A 80 2.16 -3.91 2.92
CA PRO A 80 2.18 -3.07 1.73
C PRO A 80 1.08 -3.39 0.73
N SER A 81 0.75 -4.68 0.56
CA SER A 81 -0.30 -5.14 -0.34
C SER A 81 -1.66 -4.59 0.10
N VAL A 82 -2.01 -4.74 1.38
CA VAL A 82 -3.29 -4.27 1.92
C VAL A 82 -3.39 -2.74 1.88
N LYS A 83 -2.34 -2.03 2.32
CA LYS A 83 -2.34 -0.56 2.36
C LYS A 83 -2.35 0.05 0.96
N ALA A 84 -1.67 -0.55 -0.01
CA ALA A 84 -1.75 -0.08 -1.40
C ALA A 84 -3.14 -0.35 -1.99
N ALA A 85 -3.75 -1.51 -1.69
CA ALA A 85 -5.10 -1.88 -2.12
C ALA A 85 -6.22 -0.97 -1.57
N TRP A 86 -5.95 -0.20 -0.50
CA TRP A 86 -6.85 0.86 -0.05
C TRP A 86 -6.99 1.96 -1.11
N TYR A 87 -5.89 2.30 -1.78
CA TYR A 87 -5.82 3.44 -2.70
C TYR A 87 -6.02 3.05 -4.16
N ALA A 88 -5.55 1.88 -4.57
CA ALA A 88 -5.49 1.51 -5.99
C ALA A 88 -5.61 0.01 -6.21
N GLU A 89 -5.98 -0.37 -7.43
CA GLU A 89 -5.73 -1.71 -7.96
C GLU A 89 -4.33 -1.74 -8.57
N LEU A 90 -3.48 -2.67 -8.12
CA LEU A 90 -2.08 -2.79 -8.55
C LEU A 90 -1.85 -4.11 -9.28
N ARG A 91 -1.07 -4.07 -10.36
CA ARG A 91 -0.69 -5.25 -11.14
C ARG A 91 0.73 -5.14 -11.66
N LEU A 92 1.39 -6.29 -11.82
CA LEU A 92 2.68 -6.37 -12.51
C LEU A 92 2.51 -5.95 -13.97
N ALA A 93 3.38 -5.07 -14.44
CA ALA A 93 3.34 -4.52 -15.80
C ALA A 93 4.54 -4.93 -16.66
N GLY A 94 5.55 -5.56 -16.06
CA GLY A 94 6.73 -6.07 -16.77
C GLY A 94 7.93 -6.22 -15.85
N SER A 95 8.96 -6.92 -16.34
CA SER A 95 10.25 -7.06 -15.66
C SER A 95 11.30 -6.21 -16.37
N VAL A 96 12.26 -5.68 -15.61
CA VAL A 96 13.35 -4.85 -16.12
C VAL A 96 14.67 -5.45 -15.67
N GLY A 97 15.46 -5.89 -16.65
CA GLY A 97 16.74 -6.55 -16.42
C GLY A 97 17.76 -5.59 -15.80
N ARG A 98 18.52 -6.07 -14.81
CA ARG A 98 19.57 -5.28 -14.13
C ARG A 98 20.65 -4.67 -15.07
N ASN A 99 20.83 -5.20 -16.27
CA ASN A 99 21.83 -4.74 -17.24
C ASN A 99 21.52 -3.37 -17.88
N VAL A 100 20.32 -2.81 -17.68
CA VAL A 100 19.97 -1.46 -18.19
C VAL A 100 20.38 -0.32 -17.24
N PHE A 101 20.96 -0.64 -16.08
CA PHE A 101 21.36 0.34 -15.06
C PHE A 101 22.87 0.46 -14.92
N TRP A 102 23.32 1.65 -14.55
CA TRP A 102 24.71 1.93 -14.17
C TRP A 102 24.77 2.73 -12.85
N PRO A 103 25.48 2.24 -11.82
CA PRO A 103 26.05 0.91 -11.70
C PRO A 103 24.95 -0.17 -11.69
N MET A 104 25.31 -1.38 -12.09
CA MET A 104 24.39 -2.52 -12.15
C MET A 104 23.94 -2.94 -10.74
N PRO A 105 22.63 -3.02 -10.45
CA PRO A 105 22.13 -3.45 -9.16
C PRO A 105 22.30 -4.97 -8.95
N ASN A 106 22.27 -5.39 -7.69
CA ASN A 106 22.37 -6.80 -7.29
C ASN A 106 21.06 -7.58 -7.46
N VAL A 107 19.96 -6.90 -7.75
CA VAL A 107 18.62 -7.48 -7.83
C VAL A 107 17.90 -7.04 -9.10
N GLU A 108 16.93 -7.83 -9.53
CA GLU A 108 16.06 -7.49 -10.65
C GLU A 108 15.04 -6.39 -10.28
N SER A 109 14.61 -5.64 -11.28
CA SER A 109 13.54 -4.64 -11.16
C SER A 109 12.26 -5.14 -11.82
N SER A 110 11.13 -4.57 -11.42
CA SER A 110 9.85 -4.81 -12.08
C SER A 110 8.99 -3.57 -12.05
N LEU A 111 8.15 -3.45 -13.08
CA LEU A 111 7.18 -2.38 -13.22
C LEU A 111 5.87 -2.79 -12.56
N VAL A 112 5.31 -1.89 -11.78
CA VAL A 112 3.96 -2.00 -11.21
C VAL A 112 3.11 -0.90 -11.81
N SER A 113 2.07 -1.29 -12.54
CA SER A 113 1.03 -0.37 -12.97
C SER A 113 -0.10 -0.38 -11.97
N TRP A 114 -0.77 0.76 -11.80
CA TRP A 114 -1.91 0.85 -10.91
C TRP A 114 -2.96 1.83 -11.41
N THR A 115 -4.19 1.65 -10.94
CA THR A 115 -5.30 2.56 -11.18
C THR A 115 -5.98 2.86 -9.85
N ARG A 116 -6.13 4.15 -9.54
CA ARG A 116 -6.76 4.60 -8.29
C ARG A 116 -8.21 4.13 -8.26
N ARG A 117 -8.62 3.63 -7.10
CA ARG A 117 -10.01 3.25 -6.83
C ARG A 117 -10.69 4.31 -5.94
N PRO A 118 -12.04 4.34 -5.89
CA PRO A 118 -12.75 5.09 -4.86
C PRO A 118 -12.30 4.66 -3.46
N SER A 119 -12.12 5.64 -2.56
CA SER A 119 -11.76 5.34 -1.17
C SER A 119 -12.90 4.57 -0.50
N PRO A 120 -12.61 3.47 0.24
CA PRO A 120 -13.63 2.75 1.00
C PRO A 120 -14.29 3.60 2.10
N GLY A 121 -13.54 4.56 2.66
CA GLY A 121 -14.01 5.43 3.74
C GLY A 121 -13.20 6.72 3.88
N ASP A 122 -13.49 7.46 4.95
CA ASP A 122 -12.78 8.68 5.31
C ASP A 122 -11.42 8.42 5.97
N GLU A 123 -10.73 9.51 6.32
CA GLU A 123 -9.40 9.48 6.93
C GLU A 123 -9.37 8.76 8.29
N THR A 124 -10.41 8.96 9.12
CA THR A 124 -10.52 8.29 10.42
C THR A 124 -10.65 6.78 10.25
N GLN A 125 -11.47 6.36 9.29
CA GLN A 125 -11.65 4.95 8.95
C GLN A 125 -10.39 4.34 8.33
N ARG A 126 -9.65 5.09 7.51
CA ARG A 126 -8.36 4.67 6.95
C ARG A 126 -7.34 4.40 8.04
N LEU A 127 -7.10 5.36 8.93
CA LEU A 127 -6.14 5.22 10.03
C LEU A 127 -6.48 4.03 10.93
N ARG A 128 -7.77 3.86 11.24
CA ARG A 128 -8.24 2.69 12.01
C ARG A 128 -7.97 1.39 11.27
N THR A 129 -8.33 1.31 9.99
CA THR A 129 -8.11 0.12 9.15
C THR A 129 -6.62 -0.22 9.12
N PHE A 130 -5.75 0.78 8.96
CA PHE A 130 -4.31 0.59 8.89
C PHE A 130 -3.73 0.10 10.23
N ALA A 131 -4.21 0.62 11.36
CA ALA A 131 -3.81 0.12 12.68
C ALA A 131 -4.19 -1.35 12.88
N ILE A 132 -5.37 -1.77 12.40
CA ILE A 132 -5.82 -3.17 12.46
C ILE A 132 -4.94 -4.06 11.58
N VAL A 133 -4.63 -3.60 10.36
CA VAL A 133 -3.72 -4.30 9.44
C VAL A 133 -2.35 -4.48 10.10
N ASP A 134 -1.78 -3.41 10.65
CA ASP A 134 -0.46 -3.47 11.29
C ASP A 134 -0.46 -4.45 12.48
N ALA A 135 -1.49 -4.43 13.32
CA ALA A 135 -1.64 -5.37 14.43
C ALA A 135 -1.78 -6.83 13.96
N ALA A 136 -2.58 -7.08 12.90
CA ALA A 136 -2.77 -8.42 12.35
C ALA A 136 -1.47 -9.01 11.79
N PHE A 137 -0.66 -8.20 11.09
CA PHE A 137 0.59 -8.65 10.47
C PHE A 137 1.78 -8.67 11.43
N ALA A 138 1.75 -7.93 12.55
CA ALA A 138 2.75 -8.02 13.62
C ALA A 138 2.84 -9.44 14.22
N GLN A 139 1.78 -10.23 14.11
CA GLN A 139 1.71 -11.61 14.58
C GLN A 139 1.25 -12.56 13.45
N ARG A 140 1.84 -12.45 12.25
CA ARG A 140 1.41 -13.13 11.02
C ARG A 140 1.02 -14.62 11.14
N ARG A 141 1.67 -15.38 12.03
CA ARG A 141 1.41 -16.83 12.22
C ARG A 141 0.23 -17.13 13.16
N LYS A 142 -0.27 -16.15 13.90
CA LYS A 142 -1.39 -16.30 14.83
C LYS A 142 -2.73 -16.06 14.12
N THR A 143 -3.80 -16.60 14.69
CA THR A 143 -5.16 -16.26 14.29
C THR A 143 -5.47 -14.79 14.62
N LEU A 144 -6.43 -14.19 13.91
CA LEU A 144 -6.85 -12.80 14.11
C LEU A 144 -7.33 -12.55 15.53
N ARG A 145 -8.08 -13.50 16.13
CA ARG A 145 -8.48 -13.43 17.54
C ARG A 145 -7.29 -13.19 18.48
N ALA A 146 -6.16 -13.86 18.22
CA ALA A 146 -4.97 -13.75 19.04
C ALA A 146 -4.08 -12.56 18.65
N ALA A 147 -4.04 -12.19 17.37
CA ALA A 147 -3.26 -11.06 16.88
C ALA A 147 -3.87 -9.71 17.30
N LEU A 148 -5.20 -9.62 17.35
CA LEU A 148 -5.94 -8.39 17.65
C LEU A 148 -6.36 -8.28 19.12
N SER A 149 -6.04 -9.26 19.96
CA SER A 149 -6.49 -9.27 21.36
C SER A 149 -6.05 -8.04 22.16
N VAL A 150 -4.81 -7.57 21.95
CA VAL A 150 -4.30 -6.36 22.61
C VAL A 150 -5.05 -5.12 22.12
N LEU A 151 -5.25 -5.01 20.81
CA LEU A 151 -5.96 -3.88 20.19
C LEU A 151 -7.43 -3.82 20.61
N ALA A 152 -8.05 -4.98 20.82
CA ALA A 152 -9.44 -5.13 21.26
C ALA A 152 -9.61 -5.06 22.80
N GLY A 153 -8.51 -5.02 23.56
CA GLY A 153 -8.51 -5.17 25.01
C GLY A 153 -8.63 -6.62 25.51
N SER A 154 -9.18 -7.55 24.73
CA SER A 154 -9.15 -8.98 25.03
C SER A 154 -9.34 -9.86 23.78
N GLY A 155 -9.02 -11.16 23.88
CA GLY A 155 -9.32 -12.12 22.81
C GLY A 155 -10.83 -12.32 22.58
N ALA A 156 -11.66 -12.19 23.62
CA ALA A 156 -13.11 -12.27 23.51
C ALA A 156 -13.69 -11.08 22.73
N ALA A 157 -13.25 -9.86 23.08
CA ALA A 157 -13.64 -8.64 22.35
C ALA A 157 -13.18 -8.68 20.88
N ALA A 158 -11.98 -9.21 20.61
CA ALA A 158 -11.50 -9.39 19.24
C ALA A 158 -12.39 -10.37 18.47
N GLU A 159 -12.80 -11.48 19.10
CA GLU A 159 -13.69 -12.47 18.50
C GLU A 159 -15.09 -11.91 18.21
N GLU A 160 -15.67 -11.16 19.14
CA GLU A 160 -16.95 -10.47 18.94
C GLU A 160 -16.91 -9.54 17.73
N ALA A 161 -15.86 -8.72 17.60
CA ALA A 161 -15.68 -7.82 16.46
C ALA A 161 -15.49 -8.58 15.14
N LEU A 162 -14.73 -9.68 15.14
CA LEU A 162 -14.51 -10.52 13.96
C LEU A 162 -15.82 -11.17 13.49
N VAL A 163 -16.59 -11.76 14.41
CA VAL A 163 -17.89 -12.36 14.10
C VAL A 163 -18.88 -11.31 13.59
N ALA A 164 -18.93 -10.13 14.20
CA ALA A 164 -19.78 -9.03 13.75
C ALA A 164 -19.41 -8.55 12.33
N ALA A 165 -18.13 -8.62 11.96
CA ALA A 165 -17.64 -8.34 10.61
C ALA A 165 -17.85 -9.49 9.61
N GLY A 166 -18.37 -10.65 10.05
CA GLY A 166 -18.51 -11.85 9.23
C GLY A 166 -17.16 -12.51 8.89
N ILE A 167 -16.17 -12.39 9.77
CA ILE A 167 -14.81 -12.93 9.61
C ILE A 167 -14.62 -14.05 10.62
N SER A 168 -14.06 -15.19 10.18
CA SER A 168 -13.73 -16.29 11.08
C SER A 168 -12.68 -15.85 12.12
N PRO A 169 -12.90 -16.09 13.43
CA PRO A 169 -11.89 -15.82 14.46
C PRO A 169 -10.60 -16.64 14.31
N GLN A 170 -10.68 -17.75 13.56
CA GLN A 170 -9.57 -18.65 13.25
C GLN A 170 -8.79 -18.21 12.00
N ALA A 171 -9.31 -17.26 11.22
CA ALA A 171 -8.60 -16.70 10.07
C ALA A 171 -7.31 -16.02 10.52
N ARG A 172 -6.35 -15.89 9.60
CA ARG A 172 -5.09 -15.16 9.79
C ARG A 172 -5.13 -13.86 8.99
N GLY A 173 -4.37 -12.85 9.42
CA GLY A 173 -4.36 -11.54 8.74
C GLY A 173 -4.01 -11.61 7.26
N GLU A 174 -3.17 -12.56 6.85
CA GLU A 174 -2.80 -12.77 5.45
C GLU A 174 -3.92 -13.30 4.55
N GLN A 175 -5.04 -13.73 5.13
CA GLN A 175 -6.21 -14.23 4.38
C GLN A 175 -7.23 -13.14 4.07
N LEU A 176 -7.13 -11.97 4.71
CA LEU A 176 -8.10 -10.88 4.56
C LEU A 176 -7.63 -9.89 3.49
N GLY A 177 -8.57 -9.45 2.66
CA GLY A 177 -8.43 -8.29 1.79
C GLY A 177 -8.72 -6.97 2.53
N VAL A 178 -8.44 -5.86 1.86
CA VAL A 178 -8.63 -4.51 2.43
C VAL A 178 -10.09 -4.22 2.81
N GLU A 179 -11.06 -4.75 2.06
CA GLU A 179 -12.49 -4.59 2.36
C GLU A 179 -12.91 -5.28 3.65
N GLU A 180 -12.32 -6.44 3.94
CA GLU A 180 -12.60 -7.18 5.17
C GLU A 180 -11.99 -6.46 6.38
N PHE A 181 -10.76 -5.94 6.23
CA PHE A 181 -10.16 -5.08 7.25
C PHE A 181 -10.95 -3.79 7.49
N PHE A 182 -11.42 -3.14 6.42
CA PHE A 182 -12.25 -1.94 6.52
C PHE A 182 -13.57 -2.23 7.25
N ARG A 183 -14.24 -3.33 6.90
CA ARG A 183 -15.46 -3.78 7.58
C ARG A 183 -15.19 -4.08 9.06
N LEU A 184 -14.10 -4.77 9.37
CA LEU A 184 -13.69 -5.04 10.76
C LEU A 184 -13.50 -3.75 11.57
N GLY A 185 -12.98 -2.69 10.95
CA GLY A 185 -12.84 -1.38 11.59
C GLY A 185 -14.15 -0.73 12.04
N HIS A 186 -15.33 -1.20 11.59
CA HIS A 186 -16.61 -0.71 12.10
C HIS A 186 -16.94 -1.28 13.49
N PHE A 187 -16.42 -2.47 13.80
CA PHE A 187 -16.70 -3.19 15.05
C PHE A 187 -15.53 -3.16 16.02
N LEU A 188 -14.30 -3.09 15.51
CA LEU A 188 -13.10 -2.95 16.30
C LEU A 188 -12.70 -1.47 16.38
N LYS A 189 -13.05 -0.82 17.49
CA LYS A 189 -12.56 0.53 17.82
C LYS A 189 -11.31 0.36 18.68
N PRO A 190 -10.10 0.66 18.16
CA PRO A 190 -8.90 0.70 18.97
C PRO A 190 -9.14 1.60 20.18
N VAL A 191 -8.70 1.14 21.35
CA VAL A 191 -8.67 1.95 22.57
C VAL A 191 -7.63 3.05 22.43
#